data_AF-A0A4U2MN27-F1
#
_entry.id   AF-A0A4U2MN27-F1
#
_cell.length_a   1.000
_cell.length_b   1.000
_cell.length_c   1.000
_cell.angle_alpha   90.00
_cell.angle_beta   90.00
_cell.angle_gamma   90.00
#
_symmetry.space_group_name_H-M   'P 1'
#
loop_
_entity.id
_entity.type
_entity.pdbx_description
1 polymer ?
#
loop_
_entity_poly.entity_id
_entity_poly.type
_entity_poly.pdbx_seq_one_letter_code
_entity_poly.pdbx_strand_id
1 'polypeptide(L)'
;MKGLKSMTQLNFEENLLTKVAWYYYKDQLTQQEIASLLHISRNKVVRLLDKARSEGIVTFHVKGTGLHCLSIERDLMKNFHLKDAFIIPTPIDNYAASLGKAAAQYLETQLQQGDLLGIGWGETISKMLENIHFESSINLSIVTLTGGVNHYLPRKQNYFHYMQGDFHIIPTPFLASTTEMA
;
A
#
# COMPACT_ATOMS: atom_id res chain seq x y z
N MET A 1 19.72 29.03 8.84
CA MET A 1 19.07 28.59 10.10
C MET A 1 17.59 28.20 9.99
N LYS A 2 16.90 28.32 8.84
CA LYS A 2 15.50 27.83 8.68
C LYS A 2 15.38 26.31 8.42
N GLY A 3 16.42 25.65 7.88
CA GLY A 3 16.39 24.22 7.54
C GLY A 3 16.45 23.25 8.73
N LEU A 4 17.18 23.60 9.79
CA LEU A 4 17.39 22.70 10.93
C LEU A 4 16.13 22.52 11.80
N LYS A 5 15.32 23.58 11.94
CA LYS A 5 14.01 23.54 12.67
C LYS A 5 12.98 22.66 11.97
N SER A 6 12.97 22.63 10.63
CA SER A 6 12.04 21.79 9.86
C SER A 6 12.29 20.30 10.05
N MET A 7 13.56 19.88 10.04
CA MET A 7 13.95 18.47 10.22
C MET A 7 13.67 17.95 11.65
N THR A 8 13.86 18.77 12.68
CA THR A 8 13.57 18.36 14.07
C THR A 8 12.07 18.25 14.32
N GLN A 9 11.26 19.11 13.70
CA GLN A 9 9.80 19.07 13.83
C GLN A 9 9.19 17.86 13.11
N LEU A 10 9.69 17.51 11.93
CA LEU A 10 9.33 16.30 11.18
C LEU A 10 9.62 15.03 11.99
N ASN A 11 10.83 14.89 12.53
CA ASN A 11 11.20 13.74 13.36
C ASN A 11 10.33 13.62 14.63
N PHE A 12 9.93 14.74 15.23
CA PHE A 12 9.06 14.72 16.41
C PHE A 12 7.63 14.29 16.07
N GLU A 13 7.09 14.75 14.94
CA GLU A 13 5.76 14.33 14.48
C GLU A 13 5.71 12.84 14.11
N GLU A 14 6.71 12.32 13.39
CA GLU A 14 6.80 10.89 13.06
C GLU A 14 6.94 10.02 14.32
N ASN A 15 7.76 10.46 15.29
CA ASN A 15 7.93 9.77 16.56
C ASN A 15 6.62 9.75 17.37
N LEU A 16 5.89 10.87 17.38
CA LEU A 16 4.59 10.95 18.05
C LEU A 16 3.53 10.08 17.37
N LEU A 17 3.52 10.04 16.04
CA LEU A 17 2.62 9.19 15.25
C LEU A 17 2.82 7.71 15.59
N THR A 18 4.09 7.28 15.60
CA THR A 18 4.50 5.90 15.90
C THR A 18 4.12 5.52 17.33
N LYS A 19 4.37 6.41 18.31
CA LYS A 19 4.00 6.18 19.71
C LYS A 19 2.49 6.04 19.91
N VAL A 20 1.70 6.94 19.32
CA VAL A 20 0.24 6.86 19.39
C VAL A 20 -0.29 5.55 18.81
N ALA A 21 0.23 5.16 17.65
CA ALA A 21 -0.11 3.89 17.02
C ALA A 21 0.26 2.68 17.90
N TRP A 22 1.46 2.67 18.49
CA TRP A 22 1.92 1.61 19.37
C TRP A 22 1.02 1.46 20.59
N TYR A 23 0.78 2.55 21.32
CA TYR A 23 -0.05 2.53 22.53
C TYR A 23 -1.47 2.05 22.25
N TYR A 24 -2.03 2.43 21.10
CA TYR A 24 -3.39 2.04 20.74
C TYR A 24 -3.49 0.59 20.28
N TYR A 25 -2.68 0.18 19.29
CA TYR A 25 -2.84 -1.13 18.65
C TYR A 25 -2.10 -2.26 19.37
N LYS A 26 -0.95 -1.97 19.98
CA LYS A 26 -0.13 -2.96 20.65
C LYS A 26 -0.41 -3.03 22.15
N ASP A 27 -0.46 -1.89 22.80
CA ASP A 27 -0.70 -1.83 24.26
C ASP A 27 -2.19 -1.74 24.63
N GLN A 28 -3.09 -1.66 23.63
CA GLN A 28 -4.55 -1.65 23.80
C GLN A 28 -5.10 -0.53 24.69
N LEU A 29 -4.38 0.60 24.77
CA LEU A 29 -4.85 1.76 25.53
C LEU A 29 -5.98 2.47 24.78
N THR A 30 -6.94 3.01 25.54
CA THR A 30 -7.98 3.86 24.99
C THR A 30 -7.40 5.18 24.49
N GLN A 31 -8.08 5.82 23.53
CA GLN A 31 -7.69 7.14 23.02
C GLN A 31 -7.60 8.20 24.13
N GLN A 32 -8.38 8.05 25.21
CA GLN A 32 -8.37 8.95 26.35
C GLN A 32 -7.15 8.71 27.24
N GLU A 33 -6.76 7.46 27.48
CA GLU A 33 -5.54 7.13 28.22
C GLU A 33 -4.29 7.61 27.47
N ILE A 34 -4.25 7.44 26.14
CA ILE A 34 -3.16 7.93 25.29
C ILE A 34 -3.09 9.45 25.33
N ALA A 35 -4.23 10.13 25.28
CA ALA A 35 -4.31 11.59 25.37
C ALA A 35 -3.69 12.10 26.68
N SER A 36 -4.05 11.46 27.80
CA SER A 36 -3.50 11.78 29.12
C SER A 36 -2.00 11.47 29.20
N LEU A 37 -1.57 10.30 28.69
CA LEU A 37 -0.18 9.83 28.73
C LEU A 37 0.77 10.74 27.92
N LEU A 38 0.31 11.22 26.76
CA LEU A 38 1.10 12.04 25.84
C LEU A 38 0.86 13.54 25.99
N HIS A 39 0.03 13.95 26.96
CA HIS A 39 -0.37 15.35 27.20
C HIS A 39 -0.88 16.06 25.94
N ILE A 40 -1.73 15.37 25.17
CA ILE A 40 -2.38 15.90 23.97
C ILE A 40 -3.89 15.71 24.05
N SER A 41 -4.66 16.42 23.22
CA SER A 41 -6.11 16.24 23.19
C SER A 41 -6.48 14.89 22.58
N ARG A 42 -7.60 14.30 23.05
CA ARG A 42 -8.20 13.09 22.45
C ARG A 42 -8.43 13.25 20.94
N ASN A 43 -8.87 14.43 20.50
CA ASN A 43 -9.05 14.73 19.08
C ASN A 43 -7.74 14.67 18.29
N LYS A 44 -6.62 15.09 18.90
CA LYS A 44 -5.29 14.96 18.28
C LYS A 44 -4.88 13.50 18.18
N VAL A 45 -5.14 12.67 19.20
CA VAL A 45 -4.91 11.22 19.15
C VAL A 45 -5.67 10.57 17.99
N VAL A 46 -6.96 10.86 17.83
CA VAL A 46 -7.77 10.33 16.72
C VAL A 46 -7.15 10.69 15.37
N ARG A 47 -6.82 11.96 15.15
CA ARG A 47 -6.20 12.42 13.89
C ARG A 47 -4.85 11.75 13.64
N LEU A 48 -4.06 11.52 14.68
CA LEU A 48 -2.77 10.83 14.57
C LEU A 48 -2.94 9.34 14.24
N LEU A 49 -3.94 8.66 14.81
CA LEU A 49 -4.26 7.26 14.45
C LEU A 49 -4.76 7.16 13.00
N ASP A 50 -5.61 8.09 12.57
CA ASP A 50 -6.06 8.15 11.17
C ASP A 50 -4.89 8.39 10.22
N LYS A 51 -4.02 9.33 10.57
CA LYS A 51 -2.81 9.64 9.80
C LYS A 51 -1.88 8.42 9.74
N ALA A 52 -1.63 7.75 10.87
CA ALA A 52 -0.82 6.52 10.96
C ALA A 52 -1.33 5.39 10.07
N ARG A 53 -2.66 5.22 9.97
CA ARG A 53 -3.27 4.27 9.03
C ARG A 53 -3.14 4.72 7.58
N SER A 54 -3.30 6.01 7.31
CA SER A 54 -3.28 6.55 5.94
C SER A 54 -1.88 6.65 5.32
N GLU A 55 -0.85 6.74 6.15
CA GLU A 55 0.57 6.84 5.76
C GLU A 55 1.30 5.49 5.83
N GLY A 56 0.60 4.39 6.14
CA GLY A 56 1.19 3.05 6.15
C GLY A 56 2.07 2.73 7.37
N ILE A 57 2.14 3.61 8.38
CA ILE A 57 2.88 3.36 9.63
C ILE A 57 2.28 2.15 10.38
N VAL A 58 0.97 1.94 10.24
CA VAL A 58 0.28 0.76 10.75
C VAL A 58 -0.27 -0.05 9.59
N THR A 59 0.29 -1.23 9.39
CA THR A 59 -0.24 -2.25 8.49
C THR A 59 -0.84 -3.40 9.30
N PHE A 60 -2.03 -3.86 8.90
CA PHE A 60 -2.68 -5.00 9.53
C PHE A 60 -2.46 -6.23 8.67
N HIS A 61 -1.80 -7.24 9.23
CA HIS A 61 -1.68 -8.53 8.60
C HIS A 61 -2.63 -9.51 9.30
N VAL A 62 -3.75 -9.82 8.66
CA VAL A 62 -4.74 -10.75 9.20
C VAL A 62 -4.38 -12.14 8.69
N LYS A 63 -3.83 -12.99 9.56
CA LYS A 63 -3.65 -14.42 9.26
C LYS A 63 -5.02 -15.10 9.32
N GLY A 64 -5.64 -15.33 8.16
CA GLY A 64 -6.96 -15.94 8.08
C GLY A 64 -6.95 -17.42 8.48
N THR A 65 -7.83 -17.81 9.40
CA THR A 65 -8.26 -19.21 9.58
C THR A 65 -9.40 -19.51 8.59
N GLY A 66 -9.14 -19.38 7.30
CA GLY A 66 -10.16 -19.35 6.25
C GLY A 66 -10.33 -20.68 5.51
N LEU A 67 -10.74 -21.76 6.18
CA LEU A 67 -10.94 -23.07 5.53
C LEU A 67 -11.85 -22.98 4.27
N HIS A 68 -12.85 -22.09 4.27
CA HIS A 68 -13.76 -21.90 3.14
C HIS A 68 -13.15 -21.11 1.97
N CYS A 69 -12.28 -20.12 2.24
CA CYS A 69 -11.56 -19.44 1.16
C CYS A 69 -10.55 -20.41 0.52
N LEU A 70 -9.86 -21.22 1.34
CA LEU A 70 -8.92 -22.24 0.88
C LEU A 70 -9.57 -23.29 -0.04
N SER A 71 -10.80 -23.72 0.23
CA SER A 71 -11.49 -24.65 -0.67
C SER A 71 -11.83 -23.99 -2.02
N ILE A 72 -12.32 -22.75 -2.01
CA ILE A 72 -12.66 -22.04 -3.26
C ILE A 72 -11.39 -21.72 -4.06
N GLU A 73 -10.30 -21.32 -3.41
CA GLU A 73 -9.00 -21.09 -4.04
C GLU A 73 -8.51 -22.34 -4.76
N ARG A 74 -8.57 -23.51 -4.10
CA ARG A 74 -8.21 -24.81 -4.70
C ARG A 74 -9.08 -25.15 -5.89
N ASP A 75 -10.40 -24.95 -5.79
CA ASP A 75 -11.32 -25.22 -6.89
C ASP A 75 -11.07 -24.28 -8.07
N LEU A 76 -10.83 -22.99 -7.83
CA LEU A 76 -10.44 -22.01 -8.86
C LEU A 76 -9.13 -22.41 -9.54
N MET A 77 -8.09 -22.71 -8.76
CA MET A 77 -6.80 -23.13 -9.31
C MET A 77 -6.93 -24.38 -10.16
N LYS A 78 -7.70 -25.37 -9.71
CA LYS A 78 -7.93 -26.62 -10.45
C LYS A 78 -8.73 -26.40 -11.73
N ASN A 79 -9.82 -25.65 -11.67
CA ASN A 79 -10.74 -25.48 -12.79
C ASN A 79 -10.14 -24.60 -13.90
N PHE A 80 -9.35 -23.59 -13.53
CA PHE A 80 -8.76 -22.63 -14.46
C PHE A 80 -7.25 -22.81 -14.67
N HIS A 81 -6.65 -23.86 -14.08
CA HIS A 81 -5.21 -24.16 -14.16
C HIS A 81 -4.33 -22.97 -13.71
N LEU A 82 -4.74 -22.30 -12.64
CA LEU A 82 -4.00 -21.17 -12.07
C LEU A 82 -2.86 -21.69 -11.19
N LYS A 83 -1.73 -20.97 -11.18
CA LYS A 83 -0.60 -21.26 -10.29
C LYS A 83 -0.92 -20.95 -8.84
N ASP A 84 -1.72 -19.92 -8.61
CA ASP A 84 -2.13 -19.46 -7.29
C ASP A 84 -3.47 -18.73 -7.39
N ALA A 85 -4.17 -18.61 -6.26
CA ALA A 85 -5.39 -17.84 -6.11
C ALA A 85 -5.48 -17.31 -4.68
N PHE A 86 -5.83 -16.02 -4.54
CA PHE A 86 -6.02 -15.39 -3.24
C PHE A 86 -7.44 -14.80 -3.16
N ILE A 87 -8.26 -15.34 -2.26
CA ILE A 87 -9.65 -14.92 -2.07
C ILE A 87 -9.78 -14.12 -0.78
N ILE A 88 -10.38 -12.94 -0.91
CA ILE A 88 -10.78 -12.12 0.22
C ILE A 88 -12.28 -12.23 0.49
N PRO A 89 -12.71 -12.01 1.75
CA PRO A 89 -14.12 -11.80 2.06
C PRO A 89 -14.72 -10.69 1.20
N THR A 90 -15.99 -10.86 0.81
CA THR A 90 -16.70 -9.87 0.00
C THR A 90 -16.71 -8.50 0.68
N PRO A 91 -16.18 -7.45 0.04
CA PRO A 91 -16.21 -6.09 0.56
C PRO A 91 -17.64 -5.54 0.67
N ILE A 92 -17.90 -4.69 1.66
CA ILE A 92 -19.22 -4.07 1.87
C ILE A 92 -19.45 -2.90 0.90
N ASP A 93 -18.45 -2.00 0.75
CA ASP A 93 -18.63 -0.73 0.01
C ASP A 93 -17.65 -0.51 -1.14
N ASN A 94 -16.36 -0.83 -0.94
CA ASN A 94 -15.32 -0.48 -1.91
C ASN A 94 -14.50 -1.70 -2.33
N TYR A 95 -14.89 -2.28 -3.46
CA TYR A 95 -14.24 -3.44 -4.05
C TYR A 95 -12.80 -3.12 -4.47
N ALA A 96 -12.56 -2.03 -5.21
CA ALA A 96 -11.24 -1.69 -5.73
C ALA A 96 -10.22 -1.44 -4.61
N ALA A 97 -10.62 -0.75 -3.54
CA ALA A 97 -9.75 -0.52 -2.38
C ALA A 97 -9.42 -1.82 -1.63
N SER A 98 -10.40 -2.71 -1.48
CA SER A 98 -10.20 -3.99 -0.77
C SER A 98 -9.35 -4.95 -1.60
N LEU A 99 -9.63 -5.07 -2.90
CA LEU A 99 -8.84 -5.85 -3.84
C LEU A 99 -7.41 -5.29 -3.99
N GLY A 100 -7.26 -3.97 -4.01
CA GLY A 100 -5.93 -3.34 -4.06
C GLY A 100 -5.07 -3.71 -2.86
N LYS A 101 -5.63 -3.62 -1.64
CA LYS A 101 -4.94 -4.05 -0.41
C LYS A 101 -4.57 -5.52 -0.43
N ALA A 102 -5.51 -6.38 -0.84
CA ALA A 102 -5.28 -7.81 -0.94
C ALA A 102 -4.18 -8.17 -1.93
N ALA A 103 -4.22 -7.53 -3.12
CA ALA A 103 -3.21 -7.72 -4.15
C ALA A 103 -1.83 -7.22 -3.69
N ALA A 104 -1.76 -6.10 -2.98
CA ALA A 104 -0.52 -5.59 -2.39
C ALA A 104 0.08 -6.60 -1.41
N GLN A 105 -0.72 -7.08 -0.44
CA GLN A 105 -0.30 -8.09 0.53
C GLN A 105 0.14 -9.39 -0.14
N TYR A 106 -0.60 -9.84 -1.15
CA TYR A 106 -0.24 -11.02 -1.92
C TYR A 106 1.12 -10.83 -2.60
N LEU A 107 1.32 -9.71 -3.32
CA LEU A 107 2.57 -9.42 -4.02
C LEU A 107 3.76 -9.25 -3.08
N GLU A 108 3.58 -8.64 -1.91
CA GLU A 108 4.61 -8.55 -0.87
C GLU A 108 5.16 -9.92 -0.44
N THR A 109 4.33 -10.97 -0.49
CA THR A 109 4.77 -12.34 -0.15
C THR A 109 5.38 -13.11 -1.32
N GLN A 110 5.17 -12.65 -2.56
CA GLN A 110 5.54 -13.39 -3.77
C GLN A 110 6.78 -12.79 -4.45
N LEU A 111 6.95 -11.48 -4.37
CA LEU A 111 8.05 -10.77 -5.01
C LEU A 111 9.36 -10.94 -4.23
N GLN A 112 10.44 -11.11 -4.98
CA GLN A 112 11.78 -11.34 -4.48
C GLN A 112 12.74 -10.21 -4.87
N GLN A 113 13.92 -10.21 -4.24
CA GLN A 113 14.99 -9.28 -4.57
C GLN A 113 15.35 -9.36 -6.06
N GLY A 114 15.31 -8.23 -6.77
CA GLY A 114 15.70 -8.13 -8.17
C GLY A 114 14.59 -8.45 -9.17
N ASP A 115 13.36 -8.73 -8.71
CA ASP A 115 12.23 -8.93 -9.61
C ASP A 115 11.88 -7.64 -10.38
N LEU A 116 11.34 -7.85 -11.59
CA LEU A 116 10.78 -6.80 -12.44
C LEU A 116 9.26 -6.96 -12.51
N LEU A 117 8.54 -6.04 -11.87
CA LEU A 117 7.08 -6.05 -11.83
C LEU A 117 6.48 -5.26 -13.00
N GLY A 118 5.84 -5.98 -13.92
CA GLY A 118 5.03 -5.36 -14.99
C GLY A 118 3.65 -4.95 -14.47
N ILE A 119 3.29 -3.67 -14.62
CA ILE A 119 1.98 -3.15 -14.20
C ILE A 119 1.14 -2.67 -15.39
N GLY A 120 -0.14 -3.07 -15.40
CA GLY A 120 -1.16 -2.49 -16.26
C GLY A 120 -1.82 -1.26 -15.61
N TRP A 121 -2.79 -0.67 -16.31
CA TRP A 121 -3.56 0.47 -15.78
C TRP A 121 -4.88 0.01 -15.17
N GLY A 122 -5.47 0.83 -14.30
CA GLY A 122 -6.81 0.63 -13.75
C GLY A 122 -6.91 0.94 -12.26
N GLU A 123 -8.12 1.20 -11.78
CA GLU A 123 -8.36 1.63 -10.41
C GLU A 123 -7.82 0.65 -9.37
N THR A 124 -8.08 -0.66 -9.54
CA THR A 124 -7.57 -1.70 -8.63
C THR A 124 -6.05 -1.74 -8.58
N ILE A 125 -5.38 -1.57 -9.73
CA ILE A 125 -3.91 -1.54 -9.80
C ILE A 125 -3.38 -0.28 -9.11
N SER A 126 -3.99 0.88 -9.33
CA SER A 126 -3.64 2.11 -8.60
C SER A 126 -3.83 1.95 -7.09
N LYS A 127 -4.90 1.27 -6.65
CA LYS A 127 -5.13 0.95 -5.23
C LYS A 127 -4.14 -0.06 -4.67
N MET A 128 -3.68 -1.02 -5.48
CA MET A 128 -2.61 -1.93 -5.08
C MET A 128 -1.30 -1.16 -4.87
N LEU A 129 -0.89 -0.32 -5.82
CA LEU A 129 0.30 0.51 -5.70
C LEU A 129 0.24 1.48 -4.51
N GLU A 130 -0.96 1.95 -4.14
CA GLU A 130 -1.19 2.76 -2.92
C GLU A 130 -0.92 2.02 -1.61
N ASN A 131 -1.03 0.69 -1.61
CA ASN A 131 -0.98 -0.12 -0.40
C ASN A 131 0.21 -1.09 -0.36
N ILE A 132 1.03 -1.13 -1.41
CA ILE A 132 2.20 -2.01 -1.46
C ILE A 132 3.35 -1.40 -0.66
N HIS A 133 3.89 -2.18 0.27
CA HIS A 133 4.97 -1.79 1.16
C HIS A 133 6.02 -2.89 1.15
N PHE A 134 7.15 -2.60 0.50
CA PHE A 134 8.30 -3.49 0.55
C PHE A 134 9.16 -3.15 1.76
N GLU A 135 9.71 -4.18 2.40
CA GLU A 135 10.78 -3.95 3.36
C GLU A 135 11.93 -3.23 2.64
N SER A 136 12.55 -2.27 3.32
CA SER A 136 13.61 -1.41 2.75
C SER A 136 14.77 -2.17 2.11
N SER A 137 14.92 -3.48 2.34
CA SER A 137 15.95 -4.34 1.75
C SER A 137 15.62 -4.83 0.33
N ILE A 138 14.36 -4.75 -0.12
CA ILE A 138 13.95 -5.30 -1.41
C ILE A 138 14.17 -4.28 -2.55
N ASN A 139 15.10 -4.58 -3.45
CA ASN A 139 15.27 -3.83 -4.71
C ASN A 139 14.34 -4.42 -5.77
N LEU A 140 13.21 -3.76 -6.02
CA LEU A 140 12.22 -4.14 -7.03
C LEU A 140 12.13 -3.05 -8.10
N SER A 141 12.28 -3.44 -9.37
CA SER A 141 12.01 -2.53 -10.49
C SER A 141 10.55 -2.69 -10.95
N ILE A 142 9.91 -1.59 -11.32
CA ILE A 142 8.55 -1.60 -11.87
C ILE A 142 8.58 -1.06 -13.30
N VAL A 143 7.84 -1.71 -14.20
CA VAL A 143 7.69 -1.27 -15.59
C VAL A 143 6.22 -1.19 -15.99
N THR A 144 5.83 -0.10 -16.66
CA THR A 144 4.47 0.00 -17.22
C THR A 144 4.34 -0.89 -18.46
N LEU A 145 3.26 -1.66 -18.56
CA LEU A 145 3.02 -2.55 -19.71
C LEU A 145 2.39 -1.81 -20.90
N THR A 146 1.94 -0.57 -20.69
CA THR A 146 1.38 0.30 -21.74
C THR A 146 1.90 1.72 -21.60
N GLY A 147 1.71 2.52 -22.65
CA GLY A 147 1.79 3.97 -22.57
C GLY A 147 0.62 4.58 -21.80
N GLY A 148 0.51 5.91 -21.83
CA GLY A 148 -0.56 6.68 -21.21
C GLY A 148 -0.14 7.48 -19.97
N VAL A 149 1.07 7.24 -19.46
CA VAL A 149 1.82 7.94 -18.38
C VAL A 149 0.96 8.38 -17.17
N ASN A 150 0.06 9.34 -17.35
CA ASN A 150 -0.91 9.84 -16.39
C ASN A 150 -1.72 8.74 -15.66
N HIS A 151 -2.00 7.61 -16.31
CA HIS A 151 -2.71 6.49 -15.67
C HIS A 151 -1.86 5.74 -14.62
N TYR A 152 -0.54 5.87 -14.70
CA TYR A 152 0.41 5.24 -13.80
C TYR A 152 0.97 6.22 -12.77
N LEU A 153 0.80 7.53 -13.00
CA LEU A 153 1.25 8.55 -12.07
C LEU A 153 0.36 8.56 -10.83
N PRO A 154 0.92 8.30 -9.65
CA PRO A 154 0.14 8.29 -8.44
C PRO A 154 -0.42 9.69 -8.11
N ARG A 155 -1.64 9.76 -7.55
CA ARG A 155 -2.25 11.05 -7.14
C ARG A 155 -1.62 11.66 -5.88
N LYS A 156 -0.95 10.86 -5.05
CA LYS A 156 -0.16 11.34 -3.89
C LYS A 156 1.34 11.29 -4.24
N GLN A 157 2.14 12.22 -3.73
CA GLN A 157 3.54 12.38 -4.16
C GLN A 157 4.54 11.34 -3.59
N ASN A 158 4.14 10.43 -2.68
CA ASN A 158 5.09 9.71 -1.82
C ASN A 158 5.25 8.19 -2.08
N TYR A 159 4.81 7.65 -3.22
CA TYR A 159 4.75 6.19 -3.44
C TYR A 159 6.13 5.53 -3.52
N PHE A 160 7.12 6.24 -4.07
CA PHE A 160 8.42 5.66 -4.38
C PHE A 160 9.48 5.92 -3.31
N HIS A 161 9.14 6.58 -2.19
CA HIS A 161 10.15 6.95 -1.20
C HIS A 161 10.73 5.74 -0.44
N TYR A 162 10.03 4.61 -0.45
CA TYR A 162 10.43 3.37 0.22
C TYR A 162 10.93 2.28 -0.75
N MET A 163 10.82 2.49 -2.05
CA MET A 163 11.29 1.54 -3.06
C MET A 163 12.70 1.93 -3.47
N GLN A 164 13.68 1.04 -3.26
CA GLN A 164 15.05 1.27 -3.71
C GLN A 164 15.25 0.99 -5.21
N GLY A 165 14.22 0.54 -5.92
CA GLY A 165 14.32 0.19 -7.34
C GLY A 165 13.69 1.21 -8.29
N ASP A 166 13.95 1.02 -9.58
CA ASP A 166 13.61 1.97 -10.62
C ASP A 166 12.13 1.84 -11.07
N PHE A 167 11.51 2.98 -11.38
CA PHE A 167 10.17 3.05 -11.97
C PHE A 167 10.28 3.45 -13.45
N HIS A 168 10.14 2.48 -14.34
CA HIS A 168 10.24 2.67 -15.79
C HIS A 168 8.85 2.86 -16.40
N ILE A 169 8.62 4.04 -16.99
CA ILE A 169 7.38 4.35 -17.69
C ILE A 169 7.64 4.34 -19.19
N ILE A 170 6.78 3.66 -19.96
CA ILE A 170 6.77 3.76 -21.41
C ILE A 170 6.32 5.19 -21.79
N PRO A 171 7.19 6.03 -22.40
CA PRO A 171 6.92 7.44 -22.62
C PRO A 171 6.09 7.67 -23.90
N THR A 172 5.03 6.90 -24.09
CA THR A 172 4.15 6.94 -25.26
C THR A 172 2.69 7.13 -24.81
N PRO A 173 1.79 7.60 -25.68
CA PRO A 173 0.36 7.56 -25.39
C PRO A 173 -0.15 6.13 -25.20
N PHE A 174 -1.27 5.96 -24.51
CA PHE A 174 -1.93 4.65 -24.40
C PHE A 174 -2.47 4.18 -25.76
N LEU A 175 -2.97 5.12 -26.55
CA LEU A 175 -3.56 4.91 -27.86
C LEU A 175 -3.04 5.98 -28.83
N ALA A 176 -2.50 5.54 -29.97
CA ALA A 176 -2.19 6.41 -31.08
C ALA A 176 -3.45 6.64 -31.95
N SER A 177 -3.56 7.81 -32.58
CA SER A 177 -4.71 8.12 -33.45
C SER A 177 -4.67 7.36 -34.78
N THR A 178 -3.50 6.90 -35.21
CA THR A 178 -3.31 6.13 -36.44
C THR A 178 -2.24 5.05 -36.24
N THR A 179 -2.21 4.05 -37.12
CA THR A 179 -1.22 2.96 -37.09
C THR A 179 0.19 3.46 -37.36
N GLU A 180 0.35 4.49 -38.19
CA GLU A 180 1.66 5.09 -38.50
C GLU A 180 2.28 5.83 -37.30
N MET A 181 1.44 6.23 -36.34
CA MET A 181 1.86 6.86 -35.08
C MET A 181 2.04 5.85 -33.93
N ALA A 182 1.69 4.58 -34.13
CA ALA A 182 1.81 3.50 -33.14
C ALA A 182 3.19 2.83 -33.22
#